data_AF-A0A7W0CZB9-F1
#
_entry.id   AF-A0A7W0CZB9-F1
#
_cell.length_a   1.000
_cell.length_b   1.000
_cell.length_c   1.000
_cell.angle_alpha   90.00
_cell.angle_beta   90.00
_cell.angle_gamma   90.00
#
_symmetry.space_group_name_H-M   'P 1'
#
loop_
_entity.id
_entity.type
_entity.pdbx_description
1 polymer ?
#
loop_
_entity_poly.entity_id
_entity_poly.type
_entity_poly.pdbx_seq_one_letter_code
_entity_poly.pdbx_strand_id
1 'polypeptide(L)'
;MRVRLPMRRVVLFAALFVVALVVFLPLRLVLAGSGIAAREATGSIWSGTLREARIGPALIGDVGARVLPLPLLTGGLHLELSRPTAAADRLSGTLILSRNRRAIEGATGLIPLEVSLDALPATSVELTDVTLRFRDGQCDRAEGMVRANLAGGAGFPASVSAALRCDRGAALLPFVVAPAGARIELRIFGDGRWQVGTSRR
;
A
#
# COMPACT_ATOMS: atom_id res chain seq x y z
N MET A 1 5.92 -33.85 -40.30
CA MET A 1 4.47 -33.63 -40.10
C MET A 1 4.24 -32.17 -39.75
N ARG A 2 3.58 -31.38 -40.62
CA ARG A 2 3.23 -29.98 -40.32
C ARG A 2 1.83 -29.97 -39.73
N VAL A 3 1.72 -29.82 -38.42
CA VAL A 3 0.42 -29.67 -37.74
C VAL A 3 -0.14 -28.31 -38.14
N ARG A 4 -1.05 -28.28 -39.13
CA ARG A 4 -1.89 -27.11 -39.40
C ARG A 4 -2.93 -27.03 -38.29
N LEU A 5 -2.53 -26.49 -37.14
CA LEU A 5 -3.48 -26.14 -36.11
C LEU A 5 -4.43 -25.08 -36.69
N PRO A 6 -5.76 -25.28 -36.62
CA PRO A 6 -6.70 -24.21 -36.96
C PRO A 6 -6.45 -23.09 -35.97
N MET A 7 -5.72 -22.06 -36.42
CA MET A 7 -5.19 -20.97 -35.60
C MET A 7 -6.28 -20.35 -34.72
N ARG A 8 -7.52 -20.33 -35.23
CA ARG A 8 -8.73 -19.92 -34.50
C ARG A 8 -9.04 -20.76 -33.25
N ARG A 9 -8.89 -22.09 -33.28
CA ARG A 9 -9.14 -22.95 -32.09
C ARG A 9 -8.01 -22.85 -31.08
N VAL A 10 -6.77 -22.71 -31.54
CA VAL A 10 -5.63 -22.50 -30.64
C VAL A 10 -5.71 -21.15 -29.96
N VAL A 11 -6.06 -20.09 -30.69
CA VAL A 11 -6.30 -18.76 -30.11
C VAL A 11 -7.47 -18.79 -29.13
N LEU A 12 -8.57 -19.47 -29.46
CA LEU A 12 -9.70 -19.62 -28.54
C LEU A 12 -9.32 -20.40 -27.28
N PHE A 13 -8.60 -21.52 -27.43
CA PHE A 13 -8.13 -22.32 -26.31
C PHE A 13 -7.13 -21.55 -25.45
N ALA A 14 -6.18 -20.84 -26.05
CA ALA A 14 -5.24 -19.98 -25.35
C ALA A 14 -5.96 -18.86 -24.61
N ALA A 15 -6.96 -18.23 -25.22
CA ALA A 15 -7.77 -17.20 -24.57
C ALA A 15 -8.55 -17.78 -23.37
N LEU A 16 -9.20 -18.93 -23.53
CA LEU A 16 -9.91 -19.62 -22.43
C LEU A 16 -8.97 -20.08 -21.33
N PHE A 17 -7.77 -20.55 -21.68
CA PHE A 17 -6.74 -20.96 -20.74
C PHE A 17 -6.21 -19.76 -19.94
N VAL A 18 -5.97 -18.62 -20.59
CA VAL A 18 -5.60 -17.37 -19.92
C VAL A 18 -6.74 -16.90 -19.00
N VAL A 19 -8.00 -16.96 -19.44
CA VAL A 19 -9.16 -16.63 -18.60
C VAL A 19 -9.23 -17.55 -17.38
N ALA A 20 -9.07 -18.87 -17.57
CA ALA A 20 -9.04 -19.83 -16.46
C ALA A 20 -7.88 -19.55 -15.49
N LEU A 21 -6.69 -19.24 -16.00
CA LEU A 21 -5.54 -18.82 -15.20
C LEU A 21 -5.82 -17.56 -14.39
N VAL A 22 -6.50 -16.55 -14.96
CA VAL A 22 -6.86 -15.32 -14.25
C VAL A 22 -7.91 -15.60 -13.17
N VAL A 23 -8.92 -16.41 -13.49
CA VAL A 23 -10.00 -16.76 -12.54
C VAL A 23 -9.47 -17.57 -11.36
N PHE A 24 -8.57 -18.53 -11.63
CA PHE A 24 -7.95 -19.41 -10.63
C PHE A 24 -6.57 -18.93 -10.17
N LEU A 25 -6.19 -17.68 -10.48
CA LEU A 25 -4.86 -17.19 -10.15
C LEU A 25 -4.70 -17.17 -8.63
N PRO A 26 -3.74 -17.90 -8.05
CA PRO A 26 -3.51 -17.85 -6.62
C PRO A 26 -3.01 -16.46 -6.24
N LEU A 27 -3.62 -15.87 -5.21
CA LEU A 27 -3.31 -14.53 -4.69
C LEU A 27 -1.79 -14.33 -4.45
N ARG A 28 -1.07 -15.41 -4.16
CA ARG A 28 0.39 -15.45 -3.99
C ARG A 28 1.18 -14.86 -5.16
N LEU A 29 0.74 -15.07 -6.40
CA LEU A 29 1.42 -14.52 -7.59
C LEU A 29 1.25 -12.99 -7.71
N VAL A 30 0.13 -12.46 -7.21
CA VAL A 30 -0.17 -11.02 -7.23
C VAL A 30 0.61 -10.28 -6.14
N LEU A 31 0.84 -10.93 -4.99
CA LEU A 31 1.62 -10.38 -3.88
C LEU A 31 3.13 -10.29 -4.21
N ALA A 32 3.62 -11.15 -5.10
CA ALA A 32 5.01 -11.15 -5.55
C ALA A 32 5.29 -9.92 -6.44
N GLY A 33 5.58 -8.78 -5.80
CA GLY A 33 5.93 -7.51 -6.47
C GLY A 33 5.16 -6.29 -5.96
N SER A 34 4.15 -6.47 -5.10
CA SER A 34 3.40 -5.38 -4.48
C SER A 34 4.10 -4.80 -3.24
N GLY A 35 5.10 -5.50 -2.69
CA GLY A 35 5.75 -5.14 -1.42
C GLY A 35 4.96 -5.53 -0.18
N ILE A 36 3.83 -6.23 -0.36
CA ILE A 36 2.99 -6.76 0.71
C ILE A 36 3.36 -8.23 0.94
N ALA A 37 3.82 -8.57 2.14
CA ALA A 37 4.06 -9.95 2.56
C ALA A 37 2.93 -10.39 3.51
N ALA A 38 2.39 -11.60 3.36
CA ALA A 38 1.41 -12.13 4.30
C ALA A 38 1.78 -13.56 4.69
N ARG A 39 1.52 -13.94 5.94
CA ARG A 39 1.83 -15.29 6.43
C ARG A 39 0.89 -16.33 5.84
N GLU A 40 -0.38 -15.95 5.67
CA GLU A 40 -1.39 -16.81 5.08
C GLU A 40 -2.27 -15.99 4.14
N ALA A 41 -2.44 -16.50 2.91
CA ALA A 41 -3.32 -15.93 1.91
C ALA A 41 -4.37 -16.99 1.59
N THR A 42 -5.57 -16.80 2.11
CA THR A 42 -6.70 -17.73 1.95
C THR A 42 -7.77 -17.09 1.08
N GLY A 43 -8.21 -17.81 0.05
CA GLY A 43 -9.24 -17.36 -0.89
C GLY A 43 -8.71 -17.09 -2.30
N SER A 44 -9.64 -16.77 -3.20
CA SER A 44 -9.33 -16.36 -4.58
C SER A 44 -8.92 -14.90 -4.65
N ILE A 45 -8.36 -14.42 -5.77
CA ILE A 45 -8.10 -12.98 -5.99
C ILE A 45 -9.37 -12.10 -5.86
N TRP A 46 -10.55 -12.70 -5.96
CA TRP A 46 -11.85 -12.03 -5.88
C TRP A 46 -12.36 -11.88 -4.45
N SER A 47 -11.96 -12.79 -3.57
CA SER A 47 -12.45 -12.92 -2.20
C SER A 47 -11.33 -13.37 -1.27
N GLY A 48 -10.18 -12.71 -1.37
CA GLY A 48 -8.98 -13.02 -0.62
C GLY A 48 -9.06 -12.44 0.79
N THR A 49 -8.62 -13.24 1.76
CA THR A 49 -8.31 -12.78 3.11
C THR A 49 -6.82 -12.99 3.32
N LEU A 50 -6.13 -11.92 3.69
CA LEU A 50 -4.73 -11.95 4.07
C LEU A 50 -4.70 -11.99 5.60
N ARG A 51 -4.15 -13.06 6.17
CA ARG A 51 -3.87 -13.11 7.59
C ARG A 51 -2.44 -12.66 7.87
N GLU A 52 -2.30 -11.81 8.88
CA GLU A 52 -1.02 -11.23 9.29
C GLU A 52 -0.27 -10.57 8.11
N ALA A 53 -0.96 -9.68 7.36
CA ALA A 53 -0.33 -8.91 6.30
C ALA A 53 0.72 -7.94 6.87
N ARG A 54 1.81 -7.75 6.14
CA ARG A 54 2.96 -6.91 6.45
C ARG A 54 3.30 -6.05 5.24
N ILE A 55 3.55 -4.77 5.44
CA ILE A 55 4.17 -3.90 4.44
C ILE A 55 5.48 -3.40 5.03
N GLY A 56 6.59 -3.88 4.46
CA GLY A 56 7.92 -3.64 5.02
C GLY A 56 8.00 -4.11 6.49
N PRO A 57 8.40 -3.26 7.45
CA PRO A 57 8.46 -3.61 8.87
C PRO A 57 7.10 -3.51 9.58
N ALA A 58 6.06 -2.94 8.98
CA ALA A 58 4.78 -2.70 9.66
C ALA A 58 3.84 -3.91 9.54
N LEU A 59 3.35 -4.42 10.69
CA LEU A 59 2.27 -5.42 10.74
C LEU A 59 0.92 -4.73 10.54
N ILE A 60 0.23 -5.06 9.45
CA ILE A 60 -1.11 -4.57 9.13
C ILE A 60 -2.18 -5.51 9.74
N GLY A 61 -1.80 -6.73 10.12
CA GLY A 61 -2.74 -7.70 10.67
C GLY A 61 -3.65 -8.28 9.59
N ASP A 62 -4.85 -8.68 9.99
CA ASP A 62 -5.79 -9.33 9.07
C ASP A 62 -6.49 -8.29 8.19
N VAL A 63 -6.40 -8.45 6.87
CA VAL A 63 -7.05 -7.56 5.91
C VAL A 63 -7.75 -8.35 4.81
N GLY A 64 -8.97 -7.93 4.47
CA GLY A 64 -9.65 -8.35 3.25
C GLY A 64 -9.00 -7.68 2.06
N ALA A 65 -8.68 -8.47 1.04
CA ALA A 65 -8.06 -8.00 -0.19
C ALA A 65 -8.91 -8.47 -1.38
N ARG A 66 -9.44 -7.51 -2.15
CA ARG A 66 -10.27 -7.78 -3.33
C ARG A 66 -9.65 -7.18 -4.56
N VAL A 67 -9.44 -7.98 -5.60
CA VAL A 67 -8.96 -7.49 -6.89
C VAL A 67 -10.14 -7.19 -7.80
N LEU A 68 -10.16 -6.01 -8.43
CA LEU A 68 -11.20 -5.67 -9.40
C LEU A 68 -10.90 -6.31 -10.77
N PRO A 69 -11.90 -6.91 -11.45
CA PRO A 69 -11.71 -7.63 -12.72
C PRO A 69 -11.44 -6.71 -13.89
N LEU A 70 -12.14 -5.57 -13.96
CA LEU A 70 -12.09 -4.66 -15.10
C LEU A 70 -10.67 -4.11 -15.33
N PRO A 71 -9.96 -3.61 -14.30
CA PRO A 71 -8.61 -3.09 -14.49
C PRO A 71 -7.62 -4.16 -14.95
N LEU A 72 -7.76 -5.42 -14.52
CA LEU A 72 -6.88 -6.52 -14.92
C LEU A 72 -6.88 -6.73 -16.44
N LEU A 73 -8.04 -6.61 -17.08
CA LEU A 73 -8.16 -6.72 -18.53
C LEU A 73 -7.41 -5.61 -19.29
N THR A 74 -7.26 -4.45 -18.65
CA THR A 74 -6.51 -3.31 -19.20
C THR A 74 -5.02 -3.29 -18.80
N GLY A 75 -4.54 -4.32 -18.10
CA GLY A 75 -3.16 -4.41 -17.61
C GLY A 75 -2.88 -3.61 -16.33
N GLY A 76 -3.92 -3.25 -15.58
CA GLY A 76 -3.84 -2.63 -14.26
C GLY A 76 -4.28 -3.60 -13.17
N LEU A 77 -3.67 -3.51 -11.99
CA LEU A 77 -4.04 -4.23 -10.80
C LEU A 77 -4.64 -3.23 -9.82
N HIS A 78 -5.94 -3.35 -9.54
CA HIS A 78 -6.62 -2.56 -8.53
C HIS A 78 -6.99 -3.49 -7.38
N LEU A 79 -6.42 -3.23 -6.22
CA LEU A 79 -6.60 -4.00 -5.00
C LEU A 79 -7.30 -3.13 -3.97
N GLU A 80 -8.54 -3.47 -3.66
CA GLU A 80 -9.29 -2.86 -2.58
C GLU A 80 -8.92 -3.59 -1.27
N LEU A 81 -8.43 -2.82 -0.31
CA LEU A 81 -8.03 -3.29 1.01
C LEU A 81 -9.08 -2.80 2.00
N SER A 82 -9.68 -3.73 2.75
CA SER A 82 -10.63 -3.41 3.81
C SER A 82 -10.43 -4.32 5.01
N ARG A 83 -10.33 -3.74 6.21
CA ARG A 83 -10.32 -4.51 7.46
C ARG A 83 -11.77 -4.64 7.96
N PRO A 84 -12.32 -5.86 8.10
CA PRO A 84 -13.71 -6.07 8.51
C PRO A 84 -13.98 -5.84 10.02
N THR A 85 -13.13 -5.11 10.74
CA THR A 85 -13.25 -4.90 12.20
C THR A 85 -14.05 -3.64 12.57
N ALA A 86 -14.40 -3.52 13.86
CA ALA A 86 -15.20 -2.44 14.42
C ALA A 86 -14.57 -1.03 14.21
N ALA A 87 -15.42 0.00 14.22
CA ALA A 87 -15.18 1.33 13.66
C ALA A 87 -13.84 2.04 13.99
N ALA A 88 -13.22 1.79 15.15
CA ALA A 88 -11.96 2.44 15.55
C ALA A 88 -10.71 1.85 14.86
N ASP A 89 -10.80 0.63 14.32
CA ASP A 89 -9.68 -0.08 13.68
C ASP A 89 -9.98 -0.38 12.20
N ARG A 90 -10.99 0.29 11.64
CA ARG A 90 -11.39 0.15 10.25
C ARG A 90 -10.32 0.76 9.36
N LEU A 91 -9.64 -0.10 8.60
CA LEU A 91 -8.72 0.29 7.53
C LEU A 91 -9.43 0.11 6.19
N SER A 92 -9.45 1.14 5.36
CA SER A 92 -9.95 1.09 3.99
C SER A 92 -9.03 1.86 3.05
N GLY A 93 -8.80 1.35 1.85
CA GLY A 93 -8.06 2.06 0.82
C GLY A 93 -7.95 1.24 -0.46
N THR A 94 -7.68 1.92 -1.57
CA THR A 94 -7.48 1.24 -2.86
C THR A 94 -6.04 1.41 -3.31
N LEU A 95 -5.38 0.28 -3.59
CA LEU A 95 -4.06 0.23 -4.18
C LEU A 95 -4.18 -0.02 -5.69
N ILE A 96 -3.63 0.88 -6.49
CA ILE A 96 -3.63 0.82 -7.95
C ILE A 96 -2.19 0.64 -8.42
N LEU A 97 -1.94 -0.42 -9.18
CA LEU A 97 -0.63 -0.77 -9.73
C LEU A 97 -0.78 -0.96 -11.24
N SER A 98 0.07 -0.31 -12.01
CA SER A 98 0.15 -0.45 -13.47
C SER A 98 1.62 -0.35 -13.89
N ARG A 99 1.91 -0.59 -15.17
CA ARG A 99 3.28 -0.64 -15.69
C ARG A 99 4.12 0.60 -15.32
N ASN A 100 3.51 1.79 -15.38
CA ASN A 100 4.17 3.07 -15.13
C ASN A 100 3.48 3.92 -14.04
N ARG A 101 2.50 3.35 -13.33
CA ARG A 101 1.70 4.09 -12.35
C ARG A 101 1.51 3.27 -11.09
N ARG A 102 1.67 3.91 -9.95
CA ARG A 102 1.35 3.33 -8.64
C ARG A 102 0.57 4.36 -7.87
N ALA A 103 -0.59 4.01 -7.36
CA ALA A 103 -1.40 4.92 -6.57
C ALA A 103 -2.00 4.21 -5.36
N ILE A 104 -2.21 4.99 -4.31
CA ILE A 104 -3.02 4.66 -3.15
C ILE A 104 -4.09 5.74 -3.11
N GLU A 105 -5.36 5.35 -3.12
CA GLU A 105 -6.49 6.28 -3.14
C GLU A 105 -7.36 6.08 -1.91
N GLY A 106 -7.64 7.19 -1.22
CA GLY A 106 -8.59 7.25 -0.10
C GLY A 106 -8.21 6.37 1.09
N ALA A 107 -6.91 6.17 1.36
CA ALA A 107 -6.48 5.35 2.48
C ALA A 107 -6.82 6.02 3.82
N THR A 108 -7.69 5.38 4.58
CA THR A 108 -8.18 5.86 5.88
C THR A 108 -8.18 4.72 6.88
N GLY A 109 -7.72 4.98 8.10
CA GLY A 109 -7.75 4.02 9.20
C GLY A 109 -6.51 4.05 10.07
N LEU A 110 -6.48 3.12 11.04
CA LEU A 110 -5.39 2.98 11.99
C LEU A 110 -4.54 1.75 11.65
N ILE A 111 -3.22 1.94 11.61
CA ILE A 111 -2.23 0.88 11.42
C ILE A 111 -1.40 0.78 12.71
N PRO A 112 -1.55 -0.28 13.51
CA PRO A 112 -0.67 -0.52 14.64
C PRO A 112 0.75 -0.82 14.13
N LEU A 113 1.75 -0.25 14.79
CA LEU A 113 3.16 -0.52 14.54
C LEU A 113 3.67 -1.41 15.67
N GLU A 114 3.96 -2.67 15.37
CA GLU A 114 4.55 -3.59 16.36
C GLU A 114 6.06 -3.42 16.50
N VAL A 115 6.67 -2.69 15.57
CA VAL A 115 8.12 -2.51 15.50
C VAL A 115 8.42 -1.05 15.79
N SER A 116 9.22 -0.80 16.82
CA SER A 116 9.85 0.50 17.03
C SER A 116 10.69 0.79 15.80
N LEU A 117 10.30 1.79 15.00
CA LEU A 117 11.17 2.31 13.96
C LEU A 117 12.43 2.82 14.66
N ASP A 118 13.63 2.38 14.25
CA ASP A 118 14.90 2.69 14.92
C ASP A 118 15.13 4.20 15.18
N ALA A 119 14.38 5.07 14.49
CA ALA A 119 14.40 6.53 14.63
C ALA A 119 13.19 7.16 15.35
N LEU A 120 12.04 6.47 15.48
CA LEU A 120 10.81 7.01 16.11
C LEU A 120 10.06 5.93 16.89
N PRO A 121 9.75 6.14 18.18
CA PRO A 121 8.94 5.21 18.98
C PRO A 121 7.45 5.35 18.63
N ALA A 122 7.08 5.10 17.38
CA ALA A 122 5.69 5.15 16.93
C ALA A 122 4.97 3.83 17.27
N THR A 123 3.82 3.92 17.91
CA THR A 123 2.98 2.78 18.31
C THR A 123 1.86 2.51 17.31
N SER A 124 1.37 3.55 16.64
CA SER A 124 0.39 3.42 15.57
C SER A 124 0.43 4.63 14.64
N VAL A 125 -0.05 4.43 13.41
CA VAL A 125 -0.21 5.48 12.41
C VAL A 125 -1.66 5.52 11.98
N GLU A 126 -2.26 6.68 12.11
CA GLU A 126 -3.60 6.99 11.63
C GLU A 126 -3.50 7.73 10.30
N LEU A 127 -4.28 7.28 9.32
CA LEU A 127 -4.38 7.85 7.99
C LEU A 127 -5.76 8.45 7.84
N THR A 128 -5.82 9.67 7.30
CA THR A 128 -7.07 10.37 7.00
C THR A 128 -7.05 10.81 5.54
N ASP A 129 -7.85 10.14 4.72
CA ASP A 129 -8.03 10.39 3.28
C ASP A 129 -6.70 10.51 2.51
N VAL A 130 -5.79 9.58 2.79
CA VAL A 130 -4.44 9.60 2.22
C VAL A 130 -4.48 9.13 0.77
N THR A 131 -4.09 10.03 -0.13
CA THR A 131 -3.99 9.75 -1.56
C THR A 131 -2.57 10.02 -2.04
N LEU A 132 -1.93 8.99 -2.58
CA LEU A 132 -0.57 9.03 -3.15
C LEU A 132 -0.63 8.53 -4.58
N ARG A 133 -0.02 9.24 -5.52
CA ARG A 133 0.05 8.82 -6.92
C ARG A 133 1.43 9.09 -7.46
N PHE A 134 2.07 8.03 -7.91
CA PHE A 134 3.34 8.03 -8.60
C PHE A 134 3.13 7.71 -10.07
N ARG A 135 3.77 8.49 -10.95
CA ARG A 135 3.81 8.29 -12.39
C ARG A 135 5.27 8.30 -12.82
N ASP A 136 5.68 7.26 -13.54
CA ASP A 136 7.08 7.08 -14.01
C ASP A 136 8.10 7.22 -12.86
N GLY A 137 7.74 6.72 -11.67
CA GLY A 137 8.58 6.78 -10.46
C GLY A 137 8.57 8.11 -9.71
N GLN A 138 7.90 9.15 -10.23
CA GLN A 138 7.82 10.47 -9.60
C GLN A 138 6.44 10.72 -8.96
N CYS A 139 6.44 11.41 -7.82
CA CYS A 139 5.23 11.86 -7.14
C CYS A 139 4.47 12.87 -8.00
N ASP A 140 3.27 12.48 -8.43
CA ASP A 140 2.35 13.28 -9.24
C ASP A 140 1.19 13.84 -8.39
N ARG A 141 0.78 13.12 -7.34
CA ARG A 141 -0.18 13.60 -6.34
C ARG A 141 0.13 13.04 -4.96
N ALA A 142 -0.02 13.85 -3.93
CA ALA A 142 0.19 13.47 -2.54
C ALA A 142 -0.64 14.40 -1.67
N GLU A 143 -1.70 13.86 -1.06
CA GLU A 143 -2.72 14.58 -0.32
C GLU A 143 -3.20 13.73 0.87
N GLY A 144 -3.83 14.38 1.85
CA GLY A 144 -4.34 13.76 3.07
C GLY A 144 -3.46 14.03 4.29
N MET A 145 -3.89 13.49 5.42
CA MET A 145 -3.25 13.69 6.72
C MET A 145 -2.77 12.37 7.31
N VAL A 146 -1.57 12.38 7.85
CA VAL A 146 -0.98 11.24 8.55
C VAL A 146 -0.65 11.66 9.96
N ARG A 147 -1.14 10.91 10.94
CA ARG A 147 -0.87 11.11 12.36
C ARG A 147 -0.14 9.90 12.91
N ALA A 148 1.08 10.08 13.36
CA ALA A 148 1.83 9.06 14.08
C ALA A 148 1.59 9.23 15.58
N ASN A 149 1.07 8.20 16.23
CA ASN A 149 1.00 8.11 17.69
C ASN A 149 2.33 7.55 18.20
N LEU A 150 2.90 8.23 19.19
CA LEU A 150 4.19 7.86 19.76
C LEU A 150 3.96 7.21 21.12
N ALA A 151 4.83 6.27 21.50
CA ALA A 151 4.96 5.82 22.88
C ALA A 151 5.44 7.04 23.68
N GLY A 152 4.51 7.72 24.34
CA GLY A 152 4.80 8.92 25.11
C GLY A 152 5.87 8.67 26.19
N GLY A 153 6.60 9.72 26.52
CA GLY A 153 7.66 9.73 27.54
C GLY A 153 8.09 11.17 27.83
N ALA A 154 8.87 11.38 28.88
CA ALA A 154 9.31 12.72 29.29
C ALA A 154 10.05 13.44 28.14
N GLY A 155 9.38 14.40 27.49
CA GLY A 155 9.94 15.23 26.42
C GLY A 155 9.41 14.97 24.99
N PHE A 156 8.56 13.96 24.78
CA PHE A 156 7.94 13.70 23.46
C PHE A 156 6.43 13.93 23.47
N PRO A 157 5.85 14.49 22.39
CA PRO A 157 4.41 14.60 22.25
C PRO A 157 3.80 13.20 22.10
N ALA A 158 2.57 13.03 22.58
CA ALA A 158 1.83 11.77 22.43
C ALA A 158 1.57 11.40 20.95
N SER A 159 1.58 12.39 20.06
CA SER A 159 1.37 12.18 18.63
C SER A 159 1.88 13.36 17.80
N VAL A 160 2.20 13.09 16.54
CA VAL A 160 2.65 14.09 15.57
C VAL A 160 1.87 13.91 14.27
N SER A 161 1.35 15.01 13.73
CA SER A 161 0.64 15.01 12.45
C SER A 161 1.46 15.69 11.36
N ALA A 162 1.31 15.21 10.12
CA ALA A 162 1.85 15.84 8.93
C ALA A 162 0.84 15.73 7.78
N ALA A 163 0.74 16.79 7.00
CA ALA A 163 0.05 16.76 5.72
C ALA A 163 1.01 16.21 4.65
N LEU A 164 0.51 15.28 3.86
CA LEU A 164 1.26 14.67 2.77
C LEU A 164 1.36 15.65 1.60
N ARG A 165 2.54 15.74 0.97
CA ARG A 165 2.74 16.59 -0.22
C ARG A 165 3.82 16.05 -1.14
N CYS A 166 3.76 16.36 -2.43
CA CYS A 166 4.84 16.02 -3.35
C CYS A 166 5.97 17.06 -3.23
N ASP A 167 7.20 16.59 -3.10
CA ASP A 167 8.41 17.41 -3.13
C ASP A 167 9.52 16.70 -3.92
N ARG A 168 10.05 17.38 -4.95
CA ARG A 168 11.15 16.89 -5.81
C ARG A 168 10.95 15.44 -6.29
N GLY A 169 9.74 15.10 -6.73
CA GLY A 169 9.40 13.77 -7.25
C GLY A 169 9.21 12.68 -6.18
N ALA A 170 9.28 13.02 -4.88
CA ALA A 170 8.98 12.11 -3.77
C ALA A 170 7.77 12.60 -2.98
N ALA A 171 7.05 11.71 -2.30
CA ALA A 171 6.07 12.10 -1.30
C ALA A 171 6.78 12.47 0.00
N LEU A 172 6.52 13.67 0.52
CA LEU A 172 7.15 14.24 1.70
C LEU A 172 6.12 14.39 2.81
N LEU A 173 6.46 13.88 4.00
CA LEU A 173 5.75 14.11 5.25
C LEU A 173 6.63 14.94 6.19
N PRO A 174 6.35 16.25 6.33
CA PRO A 174 7.07 17.12 7.24
C PRO A 174 6.43 17.08 8.63
N PHE A 175 6.90 16.17 9.48
CA PHE A 175 6.47 16.10 10.88
C PHE A 175 7.12 17.23 11.69
N VAL A 176 6.32 17.88 12.54
CA VAL A 176 6.79 18.92 13.47
C VAL A 176 6.54 18.45 14.89
N VAL A 177 7.62 18.22 15.63
CA VAL A 177 7.54 17.69 17.00
C VAL A 177 7.46 18.86 17.98
N ALA A 178 6.29 19.05 18.59
CA ALA A 178 6.09 19.99 19.68
C ALA A 178 6.41 19.33 21.04
N PRO A 179 6.95 20.06 22.05
CA PRO A 179 7.28 21.48 22.05
C PRO A 179 8.69 21.81 21.53
N ALA A 180 9.53 20.82 21.25
CA ALA A 180 10.95 21.01 20.88
C ALA A 180 11.17 21.75 19.54
N GLY A 181 10.14 21.85 18.67
CA GLY A 181 10.24 22.49 17.36
C GLY A 181 11.07 21.70 16.34
N ALA A 182 11.50 20.48 16.68
CA ALA A 182 12.28 19.63 15.80
C ALA A 182 11.44 19.21 14.57
N ARG A 183 12.03 19.34 13.38
CA ARG A 183 11.40 18.94 12.12
C ARG A 183 12.00 17.63 11.61
N ILE A 184 11.14 16.65 11.41
CA ILE A 184 11.48 15.35 10.83
C ILE A 184 10.81 15.28 9.46
N GLU A 185 11.59 15.00 8.43
CA GLU A 185 11.12 14.92 7.06
C GLU A 185 11.22 13.48 6.60
N LEU A 186 10.07 12.82 6.42
CA LEU A 186 10.02 11.49 5.82
C LEU A 186 9.75 11.63 4.33
N ARG A 187 10.65 11.11 3.49
CA ARG A 187 10.50 11.08 2.04
C ARG A 187 10.24 9.65 1.58
N ILE A 188 9.23 9.47 0.77
CA ILE A 188 8.82 8.18 0.19
C ILE A 188 8.92 8.28 -1.33
N PHE A 189 9.64 7.36 -1.95
CA PHE A 189 9.86 7.30 -3.39
C PHE A 189 8.92 6.28 -4.03
N GLY A 190 8.66 6.42 -5.34
CA GLY A 190 7.74 5.54 -6.07
C GLY A 190 8.18 4.07 -6.16
N ASP A 191 9.44 3.77 -5.87
CA ASP A 191 10.00 2.43 -5.76
C ASP A 191 9.80 1.78 -4.37
N GLY A 192 9.19 2.50 -3.43
CA GLY A 192 8.96 2.04 -2.05
C GLY A 192 10.13 2.30 -1.11
N ARG A 193 11.23 2.90 -1.58
CA ARG A 193 12.29 3.37 -0.69
C ARG A 193 11.79 4.54 0.14
N TRP A 194 12.26 4.62 1.37
CA TRP A 194 11.99 5.73 2.27
C TRP A 194 13.29 6.26 2.86
N GLN A 195 13.33 7.56 3.10
CA GLN A 195 14.46 8.26 3.71
C GLN A 195 13.94 9.17 4.81
N VAL A 196 14.60 9.13 5.96
CA VAL A 196 14.32 10.03 7.07
C VAL A 196 15.40 11.10 7.09
N GLY A 197 15.00 12.35 6.90
CA GLY A 197 15.82 13.52 7.12
C GLY A 197 15.49 14.16 8.46
N THR A 198 16.49 14.70 9.13
CA THR A 198 16.28 15.62 10.25
C THR A 198 16.80 16.98 9.82
N SER A 199 15.99 18.02 9.98
CA SER A 199 16.41 19.40 9.75
C SER A 199 16.60 20.04 11.12
N ARG A 200 17.81 20.00 11.68
CA ARG A 200 18.18 20.89 12.80
C ARG A 200 18.45 22.28 12.21
N ARG A 201 17.67 23.27 12.63
CA ARG A 201 18.12 24.68 12.55
C ARG A 201 18.95 24.99 13.79
#